data_AF-A0A496SYM3-F1
#
_entry.id   AF-A0A496SYM3-F1
#
_cell.length_a   1.000
_cell.length_b   1.000
_cell.length_c   1.000
_cell.angle_alpha   90.00
_cell.angle_beta   90.00
_cell.angle_gamma   90.00
#
_symmetry.space_group_name_H-M   'P 1'
#
loop_
_entity.id
_entity.type
_entity.pdbx_description
1 polymer ?
#
loop_
_entity_poly.entity_id
_entity_poly.type
_entity_poly.pdbx_seq_one_letter_code
_entity_poly.pdbx_strand_id
1 'polypeptide(L)'
;MNKELKEIVEHRRIALAYLFGSRVKGKVGDLSDYDVAVLVDGGVPYRFKYQLAYELRKALNTERVDLVILNSAPIELAYNIISTGRLIYQRSVYDRVEFEANTMSKYFDYLPVLRKQREEILKESNYERRIQRGREALRQAERMLREIRTSKGKKT
;
A
#
# COMPACT_ATOMS: atom_id res chain seq x y z
N MET A 1 8.15 -23.41 -0.98
CA MET A 1 7.94 -21.95 -0.83
C MET A 1 9.20 -21.11 -1.09
N ASN A 2 10.22 -21.10 -0.21
CA ASN A 2 11.41 -20.24 -0.46
C ASN A 2 12.28 -20.67 -1.66
N LYS A 3 12.29 -21.96 -2.02
CA LYS A 3 13.13 -22.49 -3.09
C LYS A 3 12.57 -22.19 -4.48
N GLU A 4 11.28 -22.43 -4.71
CA GLU A 4 10.61 -22.15 -5.99
C GLU A 4 10.61 -20.65 -6.33
N LEU A 5 10.35 -19.80 -5.33
CA LEU A 5 10.44 -18.35 -5.50
C LEU A 5 11.85 -17.93 -5.92
N LYS A 6 12.87 -18.51 -5.30
CA LYS A 6 14.27 -18.20 -5.58
C LYS A 6 14.66 -18.58 -7.00
N GLU A 7 14.23 -19.74 -7.50
CA GLU A 7 14.52 -20.21 -8.87
C GLU A 7 13.87 -19.33 -9.96
N ILE A 8 12.67 -18.81 -9.72
CA ILE A 8 11.97 -17.92 -10.67
C ILE A 8 12.60 -16.53 -10.69
N VAL A 9 12.97 -16.03 -9.52
CA VAL A 9 13.63 -14.72 -9.42
C VAL A 9 15.11 -14.77 -9.80
N GLU A 10 15.67 -15.96 -9.99
CA GLU A 10 16.99 -16.19 -10.61
C GLU A 10 16.94 -15.98 -12.15
N HIS A 11 16.03 -15.13 -12.61
CA HIS A 11 16.02 -14.60 -13.96
C HIS A 11 17.18 -13.61 -14.13
N ARG A 12 17.92 -13.68 -15.24
CA ARG A 12 19.15 -12.88 -15.51
C ARG A 12 19.04 -11.35 -15.33
N ARG A 13 17.82 -10.82 -15.19
CA ARG A 13 17.55 -9.37 -15.10
C ARG A 13 17.09 -8.93 -13.72
N ILE A 14 16.80 -9.83 -12.79
CA ILE A 14 16.38 -9.44 -11.44
C ILE A 14 17.64 -9.19 -10.62
N ALA A 15 17.73 -8.00 -10.03
CA ALA A 15 18.80 -7.61 -9.13
C ALA A 15 18.43 -7.91 -7.67
N LEU A 16 17.18 -7.62 -7.29
CA LEU A 16 16.65 -7.82 -5.95
C LEU A 16 15.22 -8.33 -6.01
N ALA A 17 14.83 -9.14 -5.03
CA ALA A 17 13.43 -9.46 -4.78
C ALA A 17 13.13 -9.46 -3.27
N TYR A 18 11.98 -8.88 -2.91
CA TYR A 18 11.45 -8.82 -1.56
C TYR A 18 10.06 -9.45 -1.53
N LEU A 19 9.78 -10.24 -0.50
CA LEU A 19 8.42 -10.52 -0.07
C LEU A 19 8.02 -9.39 0.89
N PHE A 20 6.85 -8.79 0.73
CA PHE A 20 6.38 -7.73 1.62
C PHE A 20 4.92 -7.96 2.03
N GLY A 21 4.29 -6.95 2.66
CA GLY A 21 2.88 -6.99 2.99
C GLY A 21 2.53 -7.95 4.13
N SER A 22 1.32 -8.52 4.05
CA SER A 22 0.69 -9.23 5.17
C SER A 22 1.45 -10.50 5.58
N ARG A 23 2.10 -11.17 4.62
CA ARG A 23 2.83 -12.43 4.82
C ARG A 23 4.14 -12.29 5.57
N VAL A 24 4.77 -11.11 5.58
CA VAL A 24 6.02 -10.89 6.34
C VAL A 24 5.75 -10.78 7.85
N LYS A 25 4.57 -10.31 8.25
CA LYS A 25 4.21 -10.03 9.65
C LYS A 25 3.76 -11.27 10.46
N GLY A 26 3.92 -12.48 9.92
CA GLY A 26 3.59 -13.73 10.64
C GLY A 26 2.10 -14.00 10.87
N LYS A 27 1.20 -13.15 10.35
CA LYS A 27 -0.25 -13.39 10.35
C LYS A 27 -0.65 -14.18 9.11
N VAL A 28 -0.25 -15.44 9.04
CA VAL A 28 -0.56 -16.30 7.88
C VAL A 28 -1.86 -17.04 8.16
N GLY A 29 -2.92 -16.65 7.46
CA GLY A 29 -3.97 -17.57 7.04
C GLY A 29 -3.72 -17.98 5.58
N ASP A 30 -4.21 -19.15 5.19
CA ASP A 30 -4.01 -19.77 3.86
C ASP A 30 -4.54 -18.91 2.68
N LEU A 31 -5.33 -17.88 2.97
CA LEU A 31 -5.95 -16.96 1.99
C LEU A 31 -5.14 -15.69 1.70
N SER A 32 -3.98 -15.49 2.34
CA SER A 32 -3.21 -14.24 2.18
C SER A 32 -2.63 -14.08 0.77
N ASP A 33 -2.69 -12.88 0.21
CA ASP A 33 -2.08 -12.59 -1.09
C ASP A 33 -0.53 -12.59 -0.98
N TYR A 34 0.17 -12.98 -2.05
CA TYR A 34 1.64 -12.93 -2.14
C TYR A 34 2.06 -11.60 -2.73
N ASP A 35 2.54 -10.69 -1.88
CA ASP A 35 3.08 -9.40 -2.28
C ASP A 35 4.58 -9.52 -2.56
N VAL A 36 4.98 -9.49 -3.82
CA VAL A 36 6.37 -9.64 -4.27
C VAL A 36 6.83 -8.36 -4.96
N ALA A 37 7.99 -7.85 -4.57
CA ALA A 37 8.60 -6.69 -5.20
C ALA A 37 9.93 -7.09 -5.83
N VAL A 38 10.19 -6.64 -7.06
CA VAL A 38 11.43 -6.94 -7.78
C VAL A 38 12.09 -5.68 -8.33
N LEU A 39 13.41 -5.61 -8.20
CA LEU A 39 14.25 -4.64 -8.90
C LEU A 39 14.80 -5.29 -10.15
N VAL A 40 14.60 -4.65 -11.29
CA VAL A 40 15.03 -5.14 -12.60
C VAL A 40 16.18 -4.30 -13.11
N ASP A 41 17.24 -4.96 -13.57
CA ASP A 41 18.42 -4.36 -14.16
C ASP A 41 18.27 -4.18 -15.68
N GLY A 42 18.91 -3.15 -16.23
CA GLY A 42 18.92 -2.87 -17.67
C GLY A 42 17.58 -2.39 -18.26
N GLY A 43 16.67 -1.90 -17.39
CA GLY A 43 15.33 -1.43 -17.77
C GLY A 43 14.28 -2.54 -17.77
N VAL A 44 13.02 -2.16 -17.58
CA VAL A 44 11.88 -3.09 -17.44
C VAL A 44 11.20 -3.28 -18.80
N PRO A 45 11.29 -4.46 -19.44
CA PRO A 45 10.57 -4.72 -20.68
C PRO A 45 9.05 -4.62 -20.47
N TYR A 46 8.32 -4.14 -21.48
CA TYR A 46 6.86 -3.93 -21.41
C TYR A 46 6.08 -5.15 -20.89
N ARG A 47 6.48 -6.37 -21.27
CA ARG A 47 5.79 -7.62 -20.88
C ARG A 47 6.38 -8.30 -19.65
N PHE A 48 7.49 -7.80 -19.11
CA PHE A 48 8.24 -8.48 -18.05
C PHE A 48 7.40 -8.68 -16.79
N LYS A 49 6.69 -7.63 -16.33
CA LYS A 49 5.82 -7.71 -15.17
C LYS A 49 4.76 -8.81 -15.33
N TYR A 50 4.10 -8.88 -16.49
CA TYR A 50 3.04 -9.87 -16.74
C TYR A 50 3.59 -11.30 -16.81
N GLN A 51 4.73 -11.49 -17.47
CA GLN A 51 5.39 -12.81 -17.58
C GLN A 51 5.83 -13.31 -16.21
N LEU A 52 6.53 -12.46 -15.45
CA LEU A 52 7.00 -12.83 -14.12
C LEU A 52 5.83 -13.09 -13.15
N ALA A 53 4.77 -12.27 -13.20
CA ALA A 53 3.58 -12.51 -12.40
C ALA A 53 2.91 -13.86 -12.73
N TYR A 54 2.84 -14.22 -14.01
CA TYR A 54 2.31 -15.52 -14.45
C TYR A 54 3.15 -16.69 -13.95
N GLU A 55 4.48 -16.60 -14.05
CA GLU A 55 5.41 -17.62 -13.54
C GLU A 55 5.30 -17.79 -12.03
N LEU A 56 5.23 -16.68 -11.28
CA LEU A 56 5.05 -16.69 -9.84
C LEU A 56 3.72 -17.34 -9.44
N ARG A 57 2.61 -17.02 -10.12
CA ARG A 57 1.30 -17.64 -9.86
C ARG A 57 1.31 -19.14 -10.09
N LYS A 58 1.91 -19.57 -11.20
CA LYS A 58 2.04 -20.98 -11.55
C LYS A 58 2.84 -21.75 -10.51
N ALA A 59 3.97 -21.20 -10.06
CA ALA A 59 4.83 -21.88 -9.10
C ALA A 59 4.28 -21.86 -7.67
N LEU A 60 3.58 -20.80 -7.27
CA LEU A 60 2.94 -20.70 -5.96
C LEU A 60 1.56 -21.38 -5.93
N ASN A 61 1.11 -21.93 -7.06
CA ASN A 61 -0.21 -22.53 -7.24
C ASN A 61 -1.35 -21.63 -6.73
N THR A 62 -1.30 -20.34 -7.05
CA THR A 62 -2.28 -19.34 -6.61
C THR A 62 -2.37 -18.18 -7.58
N GLU A 63 -3.58 -17.67 -7.79
CA GLU A 63 -3.81 -16.45 -8.57
C GLU A 63 -3.54 -15.16 -7.77
N ARG A 64 -3.38 -15.30 -6.45
CA ARG A 64 -3.22 -14.19 -5.50
C ARG A 64 -1.77 -13.73 -5.39
N VAL A 65 -1.22 -13.24 -6.50
CA VAL A 65 0.13 -12.65 -6.54
C VAL A 65 0.00 -11.20 -6.99
N ASP A 66 0.44 -10.28 -6.13
CA ASP A 66 0.68 -8.89 -6.49
C ASP A 66 2.19 -8.68 -6.70
N LEU A 67 2.54 -8.15 -7.88
CA LEU A 67 3.92 -7.92 -8.28
C LEU A 67 4.17 -6.42 -8.41
N VAL A 68 5.13 -5.93 -7.64
CA VAL A 68 5.62 -4.54 -7.69
C VAL A 68 6.96 -4.49 -8.39
N ILE A 69 7.10 -3.55 -9.34
CA ILE A 69 8.36 -3.26 -10.01
C ILE A 69 9.00 -2.06 -9.31
N LEU A 70 10.09 -2.30 -8.57
CA LEU A 70 10.76 -1.30 -7.74
C LEU A 70 11.33 -0.13 -8.54
N ASN A 71 11.69 -0.35 -9.81
CA ASN A 71 12.18 0.70 -10.71
C ASN A 71 11.23 1.88 -10.87
N SER A 72 9.91 1.64 -10.76
CA SER A 72 8.86 2.64 -10.97
C SER A 72 7.87 2.71 -9.81
N ALA A 73 8.19 2.11 -8.67
CA ALA A 73 7.33 2.12 -7.51
C ALA A 73 7.29 3.54 -6.89
N PRO A 74 6.13 4.01 -6.39
CA PRO A 74 6.07 5.21 -5.57
C PRO A 74 7.06 5.12 -4.40
N ILE A 75 7.71 6.24 -4.06
CA ILE A 75 8.83 6.25 -3.11
C ILE A 75 8.41 5.76 -1.72
N GLU A 76 7.18 6.05 -1.28
CA GLU A 76 6.60 5.56 -0.04
C GLU A 76 6.51 4.03 0.01
N LEU A 77 6.08 3.43 -1.11
CA LEU A 77 5.94 1.99 -1.24
C LEU A 77 7.32 1.33 -1.29
N ALA A 78 8.25 1.86 -2.10
CA ALA A 78 9.63 1.37 -2.17
C ALA A 78 10.30 1.40 -0.80
N TYR A 79 10.18 2.52 -0.06
CA TYR A 79 10.70 2.65 1.30
C TYR A 79 10.06 1.64 2.26
N ASN A 80 8.74 1.45 2.20
CA ASN A 80 8.04 0.47 3.03
C ASN A 80 8.53 -0.96 2.78
N ILE A 81 8.73 -1.31 1.50
CA ILE A 81 9.23 -2.63 1.08
C ILE A 81 10.64 -2.88 1.62
N ILE A 82 11.57 -1.95 1.47
CA ILE A 82 12.94 -2.17 1.99
C ILE A 82 13.01 -2.17 3.52
N SER A 83 12.13 -1.42 4.19
CA SER A 83 12.16 -1.27 5.64
C SER A 83 11.47 -2.42 6.38
N THR A 84 10.47 -3.04 5.77
CA THR A 84 9.61 -4.04 6.43
C THR A 84 9.52 -5.35 5.68
N GLY A 85 9.91 -5.37 4.41
CA GLY A 85 9.93 -6.57 3.58
C GLY A 85 11.06 -7.51 3.95
N ARG A 86 10.89 -8.77 3.56
CA ARG A 86 11.90 -9.81 3.68
C ARG A 86 12.59 -9.97 2.35
N LEU A 87 13.90 -9.76 2.31
CA LEU A 87 14.72 -10.07 1.15
C LEU A 87 14.65 -11.57 0.85
N ILE A 88 14.24 -11.94 -0.37
CA ILE A 88 14.15 -13.33 -0.82
C ILE A 88 15.20 -13.66 -1.89
N TYR A 89 15.71 -12.64 -2.59
CA TYR A 89 16.80 -12.77 -3.53
C TYR A 89 17.58 -11.46 -3.66
N GLN A 90 18.90 -11.58 -3.79
CA GLN A 90 19.80 -10.52 -4.20
C GLN A 90 20.86 -11.12 -5.12
N ARG A 91 21.14 -10.44 -6.23
CA ARG A 91 22.20 -10.82 -7.15
C ARG A 91 23.58 -10.43 -6.61
N SER A 92 23.69 -9.21 -6.05
CA SER A 92 24.89 -8.72 -5.40
C SER A 92 24.52 -7.90 -4.15
N VAL A 93 25.41 -7.88 -3.15
CA VAL A 93 25.25 -7.02 -1.98
C VAL A 93 25.31 -5.54 -2.39
N TYR A 94 26.14 -5.22 -3.39
CA TYR A 94 26.28 -3.87 -3.92
C TYR A 94 24.95 -3.34 -4.46
N ASP A 95 24.27 -4.11 -5.32
CA ASP A 95 22.98 -3.75 -5.91
C ASP A 95 21.93 -3.46 -4.82
N ARG A 96 21.96 -4.25 -3.74
CA ARG A 96 21.07 -4.08 -2.60
C ARG A 96 21.36 -2.79 -1.86
N VAL A 97 22.60 -2.59 -1.44
CA VAL A 97 22.99 -1.42 -0.64
C VAL A 97 22.77 -0.14 -1.43
N GLU A 98 23.13 -0.12 -2.71
CA GLU A 98 22.93 1.04 -3.60
C GLU A 98 21.44 1.39 -3.71
N PHE A 99 20.58 0.40 -3.98
CA PHE A 99 19.15 0.62 -4.11
C PHE A 99 18.50 1.06 -2.78
N GLU A 100 18.82 0.39 -1.68
CA GLU A 100 18.27 0.71 -0.35
C GLU A 100 18.69 2.12 0.09
N ALA A 101 19.99 2.46 -0.04
CA ALA A 101 20.49 3.78 0.33
C ALA A 101 19.85 4.91 -0.49
N ASN A 102 19.77 4.75 -1.82
CA ASN A 102 19.12 5.71 -2.71
C ASN A 102 17.62 5.89 -2.39
N THR A 103 16.94 4.79 -2.08
CA THR A 103 15.52 4.81 -1.70
C THR A 103 15.32 5.53 -0.36
N MET A 104 16.18 5.26 0.63
CA MET A 104 16.13 5.95 1.93
C MET A 104 16.37 7.46 1.76
N SER A 105 17.41 7.86 1.01
CA SER A 105 17.70 9.28 0.75
C SER A 105 16.50 9.99 0.14
N LYS A 106 15.97 9.47 -0.98
CA LYS A 106 14.81 10.05 -1.67
C LYS A 106 13.58 10.11 -0.79
N TYR A 107 13.33 9.09 0.02
CA TYR A 107 12.20 9.07 0.95
C TYR A 107 12.32 10.17 2.00
N PHE A 108 13.49 10.34 2.62
CA PHE A 108 13.68 11.38 3.63
C PHE A 108 13.65 12.80 3.06
N ASP A 109 14.13 13.00 1.83
CA ASP A 109 13.97 14.26 1.11
C ASP A 109 12.50 14.57 0.82
N TYR A 110 11.70 13.55 0.52
CA TYR A 110 10.26 13.69 0.22
C TYR A 110 9.36 13.69 1.46
N LEU A 111 9.87 13.28 2.62
CA LEU A 111 9.12 13.14 3.87
C LEU A 111 8.38 14.42 4.31
N PRO A 112 8.93 15.65 4.17
CA PRO A 112 8.20 16.87 4.48
C PRO A 112 6.93 17.05 3.63
N VAL A 113 6.99 16.68 2.34
CA VAL A 113 5.84 16.76 1.41
C VAL A 113 4.76 15.79 1.83
N LEU A 114 5.15 14.54 2.14
CA LEU A 114 4.23 13.50 2.60
C LEU A 114 3.51 13.89 3.91
N ARG A 115 4.25 14.49 4.84
CA ARG A 115 3.67 14.98 6.10
C ARG A 115 2.63 16.06 5.85
N LYS A 116 2.94 17.03 4.99
CA LYS A 116 2.01 18.11 4.63
C LYS A 116 0.74 17.57 3.98
N GLN A 117 0.87 16.68 2.98
CA GLN A 117 -0.27 16.04 2.33
C GLN A 117 -1.15 15.28 3.32
N ARG A 118 -0.53 14.53 4.24
CA ARG A 118 -1.25 13.82 5.29
C ARG A 118 -2.03 14.76 6.21
N GLU A 119 -1.43 15.89 6.61
CA GLU A 119 -2.10 16.89 7.43
C GLU A 119 -3.31 17.52 6.72
N GLU A 120 -3.19 17.80 5.42
CA GLU A 120 -4.28 18.37 4.61
C GLU A 120 -5.46 17.40 4.50
N ILE A 121 -5.21 16.12 4.19
CA ILE A 121 -6.25 15.07 4.15
C ILE A 121 -6.96 14.91 5.51
N LEU A 122 -6.20 14.99 6.61
CA LEU A 122 -6.77 14.91 7.96
C LEU A 122 -7.60 16.15 8.32
N LYS A 123 -7.23 17.34 7.82
CA LYS A 123 -8.03 18.56 8.00
C LYS A 123 -9.35 18.48 7.25
N GLU A 124 -9.34 18.02 6.00
CA GLU A 124 -10.55 17.85 5.18
C GLU A 124 -11.51 16.84 5.81
N SER A 125 -11.05 15.65 6.16
CA SER A 125 -11.90 14.62 6.79
C SER A 125 -12.51 15.08 8.13
N ASN A 126 -11.76 15.85 8.92
CA ASN A 126 -12.28 16.46 10.15
C ASN A 126 -13.32 17.55 9.87
N TYR A 127 -13.09 18.36 8.83
CA TYR A 127 -14.04 19.40 8.40
C TYR A 127 -15.36 18.77 7.94
N GLU A 128 -15.32 17.75 7.09
CA GLU A 128 -16.51 17.02 6.65
C GLU A 128 -17.30 16.43 7.83
N ARG A 129 -16.60 15.81 8.79
CA ARG A 129 -17.21 15.27 10.00
C ARG A 129 -17.89 16.35 10.84
N ARG A 130 -17.33 17.56 10.92
CA ARG A 130 -17.95 18.70 11.61
C ARG A 130 -19.21 19.18 10.90
N ILE A 131 -19.18 19.30 9.57
CA ILE A 131 -20.35 19.69 8.76
C ILE A 131 -21.49 18.66 8.92
N GLN A 132 -21.17 17.36 8.89
CA GLN A 132 -22.15 16.29 9.06
C GLN A 132 -22.83 16.37 10.42
N ARG A 133 -22.06 16.53 11.51
CA ARG A 133 -22.61 16.71 12.87
C ARG A 133 -23.50 17.93 13.00
N GLY A 134 -23.11 19.06 12.40
CA GLY A 134 -23.92 20.27 12.38
C GLY A 134 -25.28 20.08 11.69
N ARG A 135 -25.30 19.38 10.54
CA ARG A 135 -26.53 19.05 9.80
C ARG A 135 -27.44 18.11 10.57
N GLU A 136 -26.89 17.16 11.32
CA GLU A 136 -27.67 16.24 12.15
C GLU A 136 -28.31 16.94 13.36
N ALA A 137 -27.54 17.79 14.05
CA ALA A 137 -28.04 18.59 15.17
C ALA A 137 -29.18 19.53 14.75
N LEU A 138 -29.03 20.21 13.61
CA LEU A 138 -30.10 21.05 13.04
C LEU A 138 -31.36 20.25 12.73
N ARG A 139 -31.23 19.08 12.09
CA ARG A 139 -32.38 18.21 11.80
C ARG A 139 -33.09 17.74 13.08
N GLN A 140 -32.36 17.46 14.14
CA GLN A 140 -32.96 17.09 15.43
C GLN A 140 -33.71 18.26 16.05
N ALA A 141 -33.11 19.46 16.07
CA ALA A 141 -33.76 20.67 16.58
C ALA A 141 -35.04 21.02 15.80
N GLU A 142 -35.02 20.91 14.47
CA GLU A 142 -36.20 21.12 13.63
C GLU A 142 -37.35 20.14 13.92
N ARG A 143 -37.02 18.87 14.19
CA ARG A 143 -38.02 17.86 14.58
C ARG A 143 -38.65 18.21 15.93
N MET A 144 -37.83 18.53 16.93
CA MET A 144 -38.32 18.93 18.26
C MET A 144 -39.23 20.18 18.17
N LEU A 145 -38.83 21.19 17.39
CA LEU A 145 -39.64 22.40 17.19
C LEU A 145 -40.97 22.11 16.49
N ARG A 146 -41.00 21.16 15.54
CA ARG A 146 -42.25 20.71 14.91
C ARG A 146 -43.17 20.01 15.91
N GLU A 147 -42.63 19.13 16.76
CA GLU A 147 -43.39 18.43 17.80
C GLU A 147 -43.97 19.39 18.86
N ILE A 148 -43.22 20.41 19.25
CA ILE A 148 -43.70 21.47 20.15
C ILE A 148 -44.82 22.30 19.49
N ARG A 149 -44.70 22.59 18.19
CA ARG A 149 -45.75 23.30 17.44
C ARG A 149 -47.03 22.48 17.30
N THR A 150 -46.93 21.19 17.01
CA THR A 150 -48.10 20.32 16.86
C THR A 150 -48.78 20.01 18.20
N SER A 151 -48.02 19.90 19.29
CA SER A 151 -48.56 19.70 20.65
C SER A 151 -49.26 20.94 21.22
N LYS A 152 -48.78 22.16 20.93
CA LYS A 152 -49.47 23.41 21.31
C LYS A 152 -50.78 23.65 20.55
N GLY A 153 -50.97 23.08 19.36
CA GLY A 153 -52.20 23.21 18.56
C GLY A 153 -53.35 22.25 18.96
N LYS A 154 -53.13 21.31 19.89
CA LYS A 154 -54.13 20.32 20.34
C LYS A 154 -54.81 20.68 21.68
N LYS A 155 -54.58 21.89 22.21
CA LYS A 155 -55.06 22.34 23.53
C LYS A 155 -56.20 23.39 23.49
N THR A 156 -56.87 23.55 22.35
CA THR A 156 -58.09 24.35 22.19
C THR A 156 -59.26 23.48 21.80
#